data_AF-A0A849EG29-F1
#
_entry.id   AF-A0A849EG29-F1
#
_cell.length_a   1.000
_cell.length_b   1.000
_cell.length_c   1.000
_cell.angle_alpha   90.00
_cell.angle_beta   90.00
_cell.angle_gamma   90.00
#
_symmetry.space_group_name_H-M   'P 1'
#
loop_
_entity.id
_entity.type
_entity.pdbx_description
1 polymer ?
#
loop_
_entity_poly.entity_id
_entity_poly.type
_entity_poly.pdbx_seq_one_letter_code
_entity_poly.pdbx_strand_id
1 'polypeptide(L)'
;PYHVAMEMLLTGRSFDTAEAKHWGIINEIVAPDALMTRAREVAEKLAGGPPLVYAAIKEVLERVHHLNDKEALALLNRRGLPTISKLYASEDQLEGAKAFAEKRDPVWKGK
;
A
#
# COMPACT_ATOMS: atom_id res chain seq x y z
N PRO A 1 8.61 12.38 10.76
CA PRO A 1 9.26 13.69 10.45
C PRO A 1 10.79 13.56 10.44
N TYR A 2 11.50 14.34 9.62
CA TYR A 2 12.96 14.18 9.44
C TYR A 2 13.75 14.33 10.75
N HIS A 3 13.53 15.40 11.52
CA HIS A 3 14.26 15.63 12.78
C HIS A 3 14.02 14.52 13.82
N VAL A 4 12.79 14.04 13.94
CA VAL A 4 12.43 12.95 14.86
C VAL A 4 13.17 11.66 14.46
N ALA A 5 13.17 11.33 13.16
CA ALA A 5 13.89 10.15 12.66
C ALA A 5 15.40 10.28 12.91
N MET A 6 15.99 11.45 12.65
CA MET A 6 17.42 11.70 12.89
C MET A 6 17.79 11.59 14.38
N GLU A 7 16.98 12.16 15.27
CA GLU A 7 17.18 12.05 16.72
C GLU A 7 17.18 10.57 17.17
N MET A 8 16.17 9.80 16.75
CA MET A 8 16.06 8.38 17.11
C MET A 8 17.25 7.58 16.58
N LEU A 9 17.67 7.80 15.33
CA LEU A 9 18.80 7.10 14.71
C LEU A 9 20.15 7.44 15.34
N LEU A 10 20.37 8.70 15.75
CA LEU A 10 21.63 9.16 16.33
C LEU A 10 21.75 8.83 17.83
N THR A 11 20.64 8.86 18.57
CA THR A 11 20.64 8.63 20.02
C THR A 11 20.40 7.16 20.41
N GLY A 12 19.76 6.38 19.54
CA GLY A 12 19.37 5.01 19.84
C GLY A 12 18.34 4.88 20.97
N ARG A 13 17.66 5.97 21.36
CA ARG A 13 16.68 5.93 22.44
C ARG A 13 15.49 5.03 22.08
N SER A 14 14.90 4.42 23.10
CA SER A 14 13.61 3.76 22.97
C SER A 14 12.46 4.77 22.93
N PHE A 15 11.33 4.36 22.38
CA PHE A 15 10.07 5.10 22.37
C PHE A 15 8.91 4.14 22.66
N ASP A 16 7.80 4.68 23.18
CA ASP A 16 6.61 3.90 23.47
C ASP A 16 5.64 3.82 22.26
N THR A 17 4.56 3.05 22.41
CA THR A 17 3.57 2.87 21.34
C THR A 17 2.78 4.13 21.05
N ALA A 18 2.55 5.00 22.03
CA ALA A 18 1.83 6.26 21.84
C ALA A 18 2.64 7.23 20.98
N GLU A 19 3.94 7.35 21.25
CA GLU A 19 4.87 8.11 20.42
C GLU A 19 5.00 7.50 19.01
N ALA A 20 5.14 6.17 18.91
CA ALA A 20 5.21 5.47 17.62
C ALA A 20 3.96 5.76 16.75
N LYS A 21 2.78 5.76 17.36
CA LYS A 21 1.51 6.04 16.70
C LYS A 21 1.39 7.52 16.31
N HIS A 22 1.84 8.43 17.18
CA HIS A 22 1.86 9.87 16.90
C HIS A 22 2.68 10.21 15.67
N TRP A 23 3.86 9.58 15.50
CA TRP A 23 4.73 9.81 14.35
C TRP A 23 4.41 8.97 13.11
N GLY A 24 3.42 8.07 13.18
CA GLY A 24 3.00 7.22 12.07
C GLY A 24 3.94 6.03 11.80
N ILE A 25 4.77 5.64 12.77
CA ILE A 25 5.59 4.41 12.69
C ILE A 25 4.67 3.18 12.74
N ILE A 26 3.58 3.25 13.51
CA ILE A 26 2.53 2.24 13.57
C ILE A 26 1.17 2.83 13.22
N ASN A 27 0.33 2.00 12.59
CA ASN A 27 -1.00 2.40 12.11
C ASN A 27 -2.10 2.25 13.16
N GLU A 28 -1.96 1.40 14.17
CA GLU A 28 -3.03 1.12 15.14
C GLU A 28 -2.42 0.61 16.46
N ILE A 29 -3.08 0.90 17.59
CA ILE A 29 -2.77 0.32 18.89
C ILE A 29 -4.02 -0.44 19.33
N VAL A 30 -3.85 -1.71 19.70
CA VAL A 30 -4.93 -2.59 20.16
C VAL A 30 -4.53 -3.30 21.46
N ALA A 31 -5.51 -3.86 22.16
CA ALA A 31 -5.25 -4.72 23.31
C ALA A 31 -4.43 -5.96 22.88
N PRO A 32 -3.52 -6.48 23.73
CA PRO A 32 -2.63 -7.58 23.36
C PRO A 32 -3.35 -8.85 22.89
N ASP A 33 -4.50 -9.17 23.49
CA ASP A 33 -5.36 -10.30 23.15
C ASP A 33 -6.12 -10.11 21.83
N ALA A 34 -6.32 -8.87 21.39
CA ALA A 34 -6.96 -8.53 20.12
C ALA A 34 -5.99 -8.44 18.93
N LEU A 35 -4.66 -8.44 19.18
CA LEU A 35 -3.63 -8.18 18.16
C LEU A 35 -3.78 -9.05 16.91
N MET A 36 -3.84 -10.37 17.10
CA MET A 36 -3.88 -11.31 15.98
C MET A 36 -5.23 -11.29 15.26
N THR A 37 -6.32 -11.06 15.99
CA THR A 37 -7.66 -10.89 15.40
C THR A 37 -7.66 -9.68 14.47
N ARG A 38 -7.23 -8.52 14.97
CA ARG A 38 -7.20 -7.28 14.19
C ARG A 38 -6.27 -7.38 12.97
N ALA A 39 -5.08 -7.96 13.15
CA ALA A 39 -4.15 -8.16 12.04
C ALA A 39 -4.74 -9.03 10.92
N ARG A 40 -5.49 -10.09 11.28
CA ARG A 40 -6.18 -10.95 10.31
C ARG A 40 -7.32 -10.25 9.61
N GLU A 41 -8.14 -9.46 10.32
CA GLU A 41 -9.20 -8.67 9.68
C GLU A 41 -8.65 -7.73 8.59
N VAL A 42 -7.51 -7.08 8.84
CA VAL A 42 -6.85 -6.24 7.85
C VAL A 42 -6.33 -7.08 6.67
N ALA A 43 -5.74 -8.24 6.96
CA ALA A 43 -5.25 -9.15 5.93
C ALA A 43 -6.38 -9.71 5.06
N GLU A 44 -7.52 -10.08 5.64
CA GLU A 44 -8.71 -10.56 4.94
C GLU A 44 -9.30 -9.47 4.04
N LYS A 45 -9.37 -8.23 4.53
CA LYS A 45 -9.78 -7.07 3.73
C LYS A 45 -8.87 -6.87 2.51
N LEU A 46 -7.56 -7.02 2.68
CA LEU A 46 -6.61 -6.95 1.56
C LEU A 46 -6.70 -8.18 0.65
N ALA A 47 -6.94 -9.37 1.18
CA ALA A 47 -7.06 -10.60 0.40
C ALA A 47 -8.29 -10.59 -0.52
N GLY A 48 -9.37 -9.91 -0.12
CA GLY A 48 -10.57 -9.72 -0.94
C GLY A 48 -10.46 -8.65 -2.02
N GLY A 49 -9.36 -7.89 -2.06
CA GLY A 49 -9.16 -6.81 -3.02
C GLY A 49 -8.29 -7.19 -4.23
N PRO A 50 -8.09 -6.25 -5.17
CA PRO A 50 -7.37 -6.50 -6.42
C PRO A 50 -5.85 -6.67 -6.20
N PRO A 51 -5.30 -7.90 -6.30
CA PRO A 51 -3.90 -8.16 -5.92
C PRO A 51 -2.89 -7.46 -6.84
N LEU A 52 -3.21 -7.34 -8.14
CA LEU A 52 -2.34 -6.66 -9.11
C LEU A 52 -2.29 -5.15 -8.87
N VAL A 53 -3.39 -4.54 -8.41
CA VAL A 53 -3.43 -3.12 -8.04
C VAL A 53 -2.58 -2.89 -6.79
N TYR A 54 -2.65 -3.77 -5.78
CA TYR A 54 -1.81 -3.64 -4.60
C TYR A 54 -0.31 -3.76 -4.90
N ALA A 55 0.07 -4.69 -5.79
CA ALA A 55 1.44 -4.80 -6.26
C ALA A 55 1.88 -3.51 -6.98
N ALA A 56 1.02 -2.95 -7.84
CA ALA A 56 1.30 -1.70 -8.54
C ALA A 56 1.45 -0.51 -7.59
N ILE A 57 0.54 -0.33 -6.63
CA ILE A 57 0.62 0.76 -5.64
C ILE A 57 1.94 0.68 -4.86
N LYS A 58 2.33 -0.51 -4.40
CA LYS A 58 3.58 -0.68 -3.64
C LYS A 58 4.81 -0.32 -4.47
N GLU A 59 4.90 -0.81 -5.71
CA GLU A 59 6.04 -0.49 -6.58
C GLU A 59 6.07 1.01 -6.92
N VAL A 60 4.92 1.62 -7.19
CA VAL A 60 4.84 3.06 -7.46
C VAL A 60 5.39 3.87 -6.30
N LEU A 61 4.90 3.62 -5.08
CA LEU A 61 5.34 4.37 -3.89
C LEU A 61 6.84 4.22 -3.64
N GLU A 62 7.38 3.01 -3.82
CA GLU A 62 8.82 2.76 -3.70
C GLU A 62 9.63 3.51 -4.76
N ARG A 63 9.13 3.62 -6.00
CA ARG A 63 9.87 4.21 -7.11
C ARG A 63 9.74 5.72 -7.21
N VAL A 64 8.65 6.31 -6.72
CA VAL A 64 8.38 7.75 -6.91
C VAL A 64 8.74 8.64 -5.72
N HIS A 65 8.93 8.10 -4.51
CA HIS A 65 9.07 8.91 -3.29
C HIS A 65 10.29 9.87 -3.29
N HIS A 66 11.27 9.66 -4.17
CA HIS A 66 12.49 10.48 -4.28
C HIS A 66 12.51 11.32 -5.56
N LEU A 67 11.48 11.23 -6.40
CA LEU A 67 11.38 11.94 -7.68
C LEU A 67 10.56 13.21 -7.51
N ASN A 68 10.79 14.20 -8.38
CA ASN A 68 9.84 15.31 -8.51
C ASN A 68 8.59 14.90 -9.29
N ASP A 69 7.53 15.70 -9.20
CA ASP A 69 6.23 15.40 -9.83
C ASP A 69 6.35 15.08 -11.33
N LYS A 70 7.17 15.84 -12.07
CA LYS A 70 7.33 15.67 -13.52
C LYS A 70 8.00 14.33 -13.84
N GLU A 71 9.03 13.95 -13.09
CA GLU A 71 9.72 12.67 -13.23
C GLU A 71 8.81 11.50 -12.85
N ALA A 72 8.09 11.62 -11.74
CA ALA A 72 7.12 10.62 -11.30
C ALA A 72 6.03 10.41 -12.36
N LEU A 73 5.41 11.49 -12.86
CA LEU A 73 4.41 11.42 -13.95
C LEU A 73 4.98 10.79 -15.23
N ALA A 74 6.21 11.14 -15.62
CA ALA A 74 6.85 10.58 -16.80
C ALA A 74 7.08 9.06 -16.68
N LEU A 75 7.48 8.57 -15.50
CA LEU A 75 7.65 7.15 -15.20
C LEU A 75 6.33 6.39 -15.30
N LEU A 76 5.26 6.95 -14.74
CA LEU A 76 3.94 6.30 -14.69
C LEU A 76 3.22 6.29 -16.06
N ASN A 77 3.27 7.40 -16.80
CA ASN A 77 2.56 7.54 -18.08
C ASN A 77 3.03 6.55 -19.16
N ARG A 78 4.29 6.08 -19.06
CA ARG A 78 4.85 5.11 -20.01
C ARG A 78 4.61 3.66 -19.61
N ARG A 79 3.78 3.42 -18.59
CA ARG A 79 3.71 2.11 -17.89
C ARG A 79 5.11 1.58 -17.55
N GLY A 80 6.02 2.50 -17.17
CA GLY A 80 7.44 2.23 -17.01
C GLY A 80 7.76 1.28 -15.86
N LEU A 81 6.75 0.84 -15.11
CA LEU A 81 6.85 -0.12 -14.03
C LEU A 81 6.24 -1.47 -14.46
N PRO A 82 6.94 -2.59 -14.25
CA PRO A 82 6.46 -3.92 -14.59
C PRO A 82 5.07 -4.25 -14.02
N THR A 83 4.79 -3.87 -12.76
CA THR A 83 3.49 -4.13 -12.13
C THR A 83 2.35 -3.35 -12.78
N ILE A 84 2.60 -2.09 -13.20
CA ILE A 84 1.62 -1.28 -13.95
C ILE A 84 1.34 -1.92 -15.31
N SER A 85 2.38 -2.32 -16.04
CA SER A 85 2.23 -2.98 -17.32
C SER A 85 1.42 -4.28 -17.20
N LYS A 86 1.72 -5.10 -16.19
CA LYS A 86 0.98 -6.34 -15.90
C LYS A 86 -0.49 -6.06 -15.53
N LEU A 87 -0.75 -5.10 -14.64
CA LEU A 87 -2.10 -4.71 -14.25
C LEU A 87 -2.93 -4.31 -15.47
N TYR A 88 -2.43 -3.41 -16.32
CA TYR A 88 -3.20 -2.94 -17.48
C TYR A 88 -3.40 -3.99 -18.57
N ALA A 89 -2.62 -5.07 -18.58
CA ALA A 89 -2.78 -6.20 -19.48
C ALA A 89 -3.63 -7.35 -18.89
N SER A 90 -4.07 -7.22 -17.63
CA SER A 90 -4.71 -8.30 -16.88
C SER A 90 -6.20 -8.48 -17.19
N GLU A 91 -6.71 -9.69 -16.96
CA GLU A 91 -8.15 -9.98 -16.96
C GLU A 91 -8.83 -9.20 -15.81
N ASP A 92 -8.14 -9.07 -14.68
CA ASP A 92 -8.62 -8.35 -13.49
C ASP A 92 -8.95 -6.89 -13.80
N GLN A 93 -8.20 -6.22 -14.67
CA GLN A 93 -8.52 -4.83 -15.05
C GLN A 93 -9.89 -4.71 -15.74
N LEU A 94 -10.22 -5.67 -16.62
CA LEU A 94 -11.51 -5.71 -17.30
C LEU A 94 -12.62 -6.11 -16.33
N GLU A 95 -12.36 -7.09 -15.47
CA GLU A 95 -13.31 -7.54 -14.45
C GLU A 95 -13.66 -6.41 -13.47
N GLY A 96 -12.68 -5.64 -13.01
CA GLY A 96 -12.91 -4.49 -12.13
C GLY A 96 -13.83 -3.45 -12.76
N ALA A 97 -13.60 -3.11 -14.03
CA ALA A 97 -14.47 -2.19 -14.77
C ALA A 97 -15.89 -2.76 -14.96
N LYS A 98 -16.00 -4.05 -15.28
CA LYS A 98 -17.28 -4.74 -15.48
C LYS A 98 -18.09 -4.84 -14.18
N ALA A 99 -17.47 -5.31 -13.10
CA ALA A 99 -18.12 -5.44 -11.79
C ALA A 99 -18.61 -4.08 -11.26
N PHE A 100 -17.83 -3.01 -11.48
CA PHE A 100 -18.24 -1.65 -11.18
C PHE A 100 -19.48 -1.21 -11.98
N ALA A 101 -19.48 -1.43 -13.29
CA ALA A 101 -20.61 -1.10 -14.15
C ALA A 101 -21.88 -1.91 -13.80
N GLU A 102 -21.70 -3.18 -13.43
CA GLU A 102 -22.77 -4.11 -13.04
C GLU A 102 -23.19 -3.99 -11.56
N LYS A 103 -22.53 -3.13 -10.77
CA LYS A 103 -22.75 -2.95 -9.32
C LYS A 103 -22.72 -4.25 -8.52
N ARG A 104 -21.78 -5.13 -8.86
CA ARG A 104 -21.53 -6.40 -8.14
C ARG A 104 -20.10 -6.44 -7.61
N ASP A 105 -19.85 -7.38 -6.73
CA ASP A 105 -18.49 -7.63 -6.26
C ASP A 105 -17.63 -8.23 -7.39
N PRO A 106 -16.38 -7.74 -7.56
CA PRO A 106 -15.43 -8.27 -8.54
C PRO A 106 -14.82 -9.59 -8.07
N VAL A 107 -14.51 -10.46 -9.04
CA VAL A 107 -13.80 -11.73 -8.77
C VAL A 107 -12.37 -11.64 -9.30
N TRP A 108 -11.43 -11.31 -8.42
CA TRP A 108 -10.01 -11.18 -8.76
C TRP A 108 -9.33 -12.54 -8.93
N LYS A 109 -8.56 -12.71 -10.00
CA LYS A 109 -7.79 -13.93 -10.31
C LYS A 109 -6.28 -13.72 -10.27
N GLY A 110 -5.81 -12.48 -10.15
CA GLY A 110 -4.39 -12.12 -10.11
C GLY A 110 -3.66 -12.30 -11.44
N LYS A 111 -4.39 -12.28 -12.56
CA LYS A 111 -3.87 -12.52 -13.90
C LYS A 111 -4.49 -11.59 -14.92
#